data_AF-A0A2E8PY45-F1
#
_entry.id   AF-A0A2E8PY45-F1
#
_cell.length_a   1.000
_cell.length_b   1.000
_cell.length_c   1.000
_cell.angle_alpha   90.00
_cell.angle_beta   90.00
_cell.angle_gamma   90.00
#
_symmetry.space_group_name_H-M   'P 1'
#
loop_
_entity.id
_entity.type
_entity.pdbx_description
1 polymer ?
#
loop_
_entity_poly.entity_id
_entity_poly.type
_entity_poly.pdbx_seq_one_letter_code
_entity_poly.pdbx_strand_id
1 'polypeptide(L)'
;MLEKFVIFGLPISTFSLLLMAAFLTAAYLVPRELRRRGLTEEYGDHALLLAVIGTIVGAKIGYVLEVWSRIWRGPDGFWTKLEYVLFHWEGLGSKYASNPEYLGLWQTLFSPGGLVFYGGFAMGFALLYFYLRYKKQSIWEYGDAFIPSMAIGYGIGRLGCIVSGDGCFGYGASWDIPFLTMEFYSQPSVVPITSWFGYKPGGVMGTHGVNVWNTPMIEAILSWILFAWMMLKLRFQGFKPGFMVAVFLVWNGIARFLVEFLRINDALIPVLDHPTYADGRLIEHHIHHTQQTAAYFQNWHWYGFTQSQVFGLLIALAGLIWIFQKKLYVRDDTQKS
;
A
#
# COMPACT_ATOMS: atom_id res chain seq x y z
N MET A 1 13.22 11.27 8.74
CA MET A 1 13.98 10.06 9.10
C MET A 1 13.10 9.23 10.03
N LEU A 2 12.70 8.01 9.65
CA LEU A 2 11.93 7.10 10.52
C LEU A 2 12.65 6.93 11.85
N GLU A 3 11.94 7.03 12.98
CA GLU A 3 12.51 6.62 14.27
C GLU A 3 12.91 5.15 14.17
N LYS A 4 14.19 4.89 14.46
CA LYS A 4 14.76 3.54 14.50
C LYS A 4 15.02 3.21 15.95
N PHE A 5 14.29 2.22 16.46
CA PHE A 5 14.57 1.64 17.77
C PHE A 5 15.68 0.61 17.58
N VAL A 6 16.70 0.63 18.43
CA VAL A 6 17.70 -0.43 18.45
C VAL A 6 17.27 -1.43 19.51
N ILE A 7 16.78 -2.58 19.08
CA ILE A 7 16.41 -3.69 19.97
C ILE A 7 17.40 -4.82 19.72
N PHE A 8 18.12 -5.25 20.77
CA PHE A 8 19.18 -6.28 20.68
C PHE A 8 20.25 -6.00 19.60
N GLY A 9 20.59 -4.73 19.36
CA GLY A 9 21.56 -4.33 18.34
C GLY A 9 21.01 -4.28 16.91
N LEU A 10 19.73 -4.61 16.69
CA LEU A 10 19.08 -4.53 15.39
C LEU A 10 18.24 -3.25 15.25
N PRO A 11 18.41 -2.46 14.19
CA PRO A 11 17.60 -1.28 13.94
C PRO A 11 16.21 -1.68 13.43
N ILE A 12 15.17 -1.45 14.23
CA ILE A 12 13.77 -1.69 13.89
C ILE A 12 13.09 -0.36 13.62
N SER A 13 12.50 -0.22 12.43
CA SER A 13 11.75 0.99 12.07
C SER A 13 10.33 0.97 12.66
N THR A 14 9.78 2.13 12.98
CA THR A 14 8.37 2.24 13.41
C THR A 14 7.40 1.69 12.37
N PHE A 15 7.73 1.82 11.08
CA PHE A 15 6.97 1.20 9.98
C PHE A 15 6.92 -0.34 10.10
N SER A 16 8.05 -0.97 10.43
CA SER A 16 8.14 -2.42 10.64
C SER A 16 7.28 -2.87 11.82
N LEU A 17 7.20 -2.08 12.90
CA LEU A 17 6.33 -2.37 14.04
C LEU A 17 4.85 -2.31 13.67
N LEU A 18 4.44 -1.33 12.86
CA LEU A 18 3.06 -1.24 12.35
C LEU A 18 2.73 -2.42 11.43
N LEU A 19 3.65 -2.81 10.54
CA LEU A 19 3.47 -3.99 9.69
C LEU A 19 3.33 -5.28 10.53
N MET A 20 4.15 -5.43 11.58
CA MET A 20 4.05 -6.53 12.53
C MET A 20 2.69 -6.52 13.26
N ALA A 21 2.23 -5.35 13.71
CA ALA A 21 0.91 -5.22 14.34
C ALA A 21 -0.23 -5.61 13.38
N ALA A 22 -0.15 -5.22 12.11
CA ALA A 22 -1.12 -5.62 11.08
C ALA A 22 -1.16 -7.14 10.90
N PHE A 23 0.02 -7.77 10.82
CA PHE A 23 0.12 -9.23 10.70
C PHE A 23 -0.41 -9.96 11.94
N LEU A 24 -0.02 -9.54 13.15
CA LEU A 24 -0.50 -10.13 14.39
C LEU A 24 -2.02 -9.99 14.54
N THR A 25 -2.58 -8.86 14.11
CA THR A 25 -4.03 -8.65 14.08
C THR A 25 -4.70 -9.64 13.12
N ALA A 26 -4.14 -9.85 11.93
CA ALA A 26 -4.65 -10.84 11.00
C ALA A 26 -4.55 -12.28 11.54
N ALA A 27 -3.40 -12.67 12.09
CA ALA A 27 -3.18 -13.97 12.71
C ALA A 27 -4.12 -14.23 13.90
N TYR A 28 -4.53 -13.18 14.61
CA TYR A 28 -5.52 -13.26 15.68
C TYR A 28 -6.95 -13.40 15.15
N LEU A 29 -7.32 -12.61 14.14
CA LEU A 29 -8.71 -12.51 13.68
C LEU A 29 -9.12 -13.63 12.72
N VAL A 30 -8.23 -14.05 11.81
CA VAL A 30 -8.53 -15.04 10.77
C VAL A 30 -9.01 -16.37 11.37
N PRO A 31 -8.29 -17.02 12.31
CA PRO A 31 -8.72 -18.30 12.86
C PRO A 31 -10.08 -18.22 13.55
N ARG A 32 -10.34 -17.10 14.26
CA ARG A 32 -11.63 -16.87 14.92
C ARG A 32 -12.77 -16.74 13.94
N GLU A 33 -12.56 -16.06 12.82
CA GLU A 33 -13.57 -15.91 11.79
C GLU A 33 -13.79 -17.20 11.00
N LEU A 34 -12.74 -17.98 10.76
CA LEU A 34 -12.85 -19.32 10.16
C LEU A 34 -13.63 -20.27 11.06
N ARG A 35 -13.31 -20.33 12.36
CA ARG A 35 -14.04 -21.13 13.35
C ARG A 35 -15.53 -20.78 13.38
N ARG A 36 -15.86 -19.49 13.36
CA ARG A 36 -17.25 -19.03 13.33
C ARG A 36 -18.01 -19.52 12.09
N ARG A 37 -17.33 -19.64 10.96
CA ARG A 37 -17.89 -20.10 9.69
C ARG A 37 -17.87 -21.62 9.54
N GLY A 38 -17.39 -22.37 10.54
CA GLY A 38 -17.23 -23.82 10.46
C GLY A 38 -16.14 -24.26 9.48
N LEU A 39 -15.21 -23.37 9.12
CA LEU A 39 -14.10 -23.66 8.20
C LEU A 39 -12.87 -24.15 8.98
N THR A 40 -12.03 -24.95 8.32
CA THR A 40 -10.80 -25.48 8.92
C THR A 40 -9.76 -24.37 9.13
N GLU A 41 -9.42 -24.11 10.39
CA GLU A 41 -8.47 -23.07 10.83
C GLU A 41 -7.06 -23.31 10.30
N GLU A 42 -6.58 -24.56 10.31
CA GLU A 42 -5.23 -24.94 9.87
C GLU A 42 -4.94 -24.51 8.43
N TYR A 43 -5.93 -24.64 7.53
CA TYR A 43 -5.77 -24.17 6.15
C TYR A 43 -5.72 -22.64 6.07
N GLY A 44 -6.40 -21.94 6.98
CA GLY A 44 -6.32 -20.50 7.11
C GLY A 44 -4.94 -20.00 7.51
N ASP A 45 -4.34 -20.63 8.52
CA ASP A 45 -3.01 -20.26 9.03
C ASP A 45 -1.93 -20.49 7.97
N HIS A 46 -1.95 -21.65 7.30
CA HIS A 46 -1.04 -21.92 6.20
C HIS A 46 -1.23 -20.94 5.03
N ALA A 47 -2.47 -20.62 4.67
CA ALA A 47 -2.76 -19.65 3.62
C ALA A 47 -2.27 -18.24 3.98
N LEU A 48 -2.43 -17.81 5.24
CA LEU A 48 -1.93 -16.53 5.73
C LEU A 48 -0.40 -16.47 5.65
N LEU A 49 0.30 -17.50 6.12
CA LEU A 49 1.77 -17.58 6.05
C LEU A 49 2.28 -17.56 4.61
N LEU A 50 1.66 -18.37 3.73
CA LEU A 50 2.01 -18.41 2.31
C LEU A 50 1.74 -17.06 1.63
N ALA A 51 0.64 -16.38 1.97
CA ALA A 51 0.34 -15.06 1.43
C ALA A 51 1.40 -14.03 1.84
N VAL A 52 1.88 -14.04 3.08
CA VAL A 52 2.96 -13.15 3.54
C VAL A 52 4.28 -13.43 2.82
N ILE A 53 4.70 -14.69 2.76
CA ILE A 53 5.92 -15.08 2.06
C ILE A 53 5.81 -14.72 0.58
N GLY A 54 4.69 -15.06 -0.06
CA GLY A 54 4.41 -14.72 -1.45
C GLY A 54 4.43 -13.22 -1.70
N THR A 55 3.90 -12.42 -0.76
CA THR A 55 3.92 -10.96 -0.88
C THR A 55 5.34 -10.40 -0.83
N ILE A 56 6.18 -10.87 0.09
CA ILE A 56 7.57 -10.40 0.22
C ILE A 56 8.38 -10.80 -1.01
N VAL A 57 8.36 -12.08 -1.38
CA VAL A 57 9.13 -12.59 -2.52
C VAL A 57 8.61 -11.97 -3.82
N GLY A 58 7.29 -11.87 -3.99
CA GLY A 58 6.68 -11.28 -5.16
C GLY A 58 7.01 -9.79 -5.30
N ALA A 59 7.03 -9.05 -4.20
CA ALA A 59 7.38 -7.63 -4.21
C ALA A 59 8.85 -7.41 -4.60
N LYS A 60 9.75 -8.31 -4.21
CA LYS A 60 11.16 -8.30 -4.62
C LYS A 60 11.35 -8.65 -6.08
N ILE A 61 10.68 -9.69 -6.57
CA ILE A 61 10.71 -10.02 -8.00
C ILE A 61 10.14 -8.86 -8.83
N GLY A 62 9.02 -8.28 -8.39
CA GLY A 62 8.43 -7.11 -9.03
C GLY A 62 9.39 -5.93 -9.11
N TYR A 63 10.15 -5.67 -8.03
CA TYR A 63 11.17 -4.61 -8.03
C TYR A 63 12.30 -4.88 -9.03
N VAL A 64 12.82 -6.11 -9.06
CA VAL A 64 13.84 -6.51 -10.05
C VAL A 64 13.35 -6.33 -11.49
N LEU A 65 12.07 -6.62 -11.76
CA LEU A 65 11.47 -6.42 -13.08
C LEU A 65 11.34 -4.93 -13.42
N GLU A 66 11.02 -4.08 -12.45
CA GLU A 66 10.94 -2.63 -12.65
C GLU A 66 12.31 -2.02 -12.99
N VAL A 67 13.37 -2.47 -12.31
CA VAL A 67 14.75 -2.01 -12.58
C VAL A 67 15.50 -2.88 -13.60
N TRP A 68 14.81 -3.75 -14.34
CA TRP A 68 15.43 -4.73 -15.23
C TRP A 68 16.37 -4.10 -16.26
N SER A 69 15.96 -2.98 -16.85
CA SER A 69 16.76 -2.23 -17.83
C SER A 69 18.06 -1.68 -17.25
N ARG A 70 18.09 -1.38 -15.94
CA ARG A 70 19.26 -0.87 -15.22
C ARG A 70 20.26 -1.99 -14.88
N ILE A 71 19.76 -3.20 -14.65
CA ILE A 71 20.59 -4.38 -14.38
C ILE A 71 21.35 -4.81 -15.64
N TRP A 72 20.70 -4.76 -16.82
CA TRP A 72 21.28 -5.21 -18.09
C TRP A 72 21.93 -4.08 -18.93
N ARG A 73 22.15 -2.91 -18.33
CA ARG A 73 22.70 -1.72 -18.99
C ARG A 73 24.21 -1.83 -19.20
N GLY A 74 24.75 -1.22 -20.26
CA GLY A 74 26.20 -1.10 -20.47
C GLY A 74 26.64 -1.41 -21.91
N PRO A 75 27.81 -0.92 -22.35
CA PRO A 75 28.33 -1.13 -23.71
C PRO A 75 28.88 -2.54 -23.95
N ASP A 76 29.02 -3.34 -22.89
CA ASP A 76 29.61 -4.68 -22.94
C ASP A 76 28.74 -5.71 -23.70
N GLY A 77 29.40 -6.75 -24.22
CA GLY A 77 28.74 -7.89 -24.85
C GLY A 77 27.86 -8.69 -23.86
N PHE A 78 26.89 -9.43 -24.40
CA PHE A 78 25.93 -10.21 -23.61
C PHE A 78 26.58 -11.14 -22.58
N TRP A 79 27.64 -11.86 -22.98
CA TRP A 79 28.32 -12.82 -22.10
C TRP A 79 29.00 -12.16 -20.91
N THR A 80 29.64 -11.01 -21.10
CA THR A 80 30.22 -10.22 -20.02
C THR A 80 29.14 -9.72 -19.06
N LYS A 81 28.01 -9.23 -19.58
CA LYS A 81 26.89 -8.83 -18.71
C LYS A 81 26.37 -9.99 -17.88
N LEU A 82 26.19 -11.15 -18.51
CA LEU A 82 25.71 -12.36 -17.86
C LEU A 82 26.68 -12.82 -16.74
N GLU A 83 27.98 -12.82 -17.02
CA GLU A 83 29.01 -13.16 -16.02
C GLU A 83 28.94 -12.25 -14.79
N TYR A 84 28.86 -10.93 -14.99
CA TYR A 84 28.76 -9.99 -13.88
C TYR A 84 27.45 -10.12 -13.13
N VAL A 85 26.32 -10.28 -13.81
CA VAL A 85 25.01 -10.47 -13.16
C VAL A 85 24.97 -11.76 -12.33
N LEU A 86 25.55 -12.85 -12.82
CA LEU A 86 25.50 -14.14 -12.12
C LEU A 86 26.53 -14.26 -11.00
N PHE A 87 27.76 -13.80 -11.24
CA PHE A 87 28.90 -14.07 -10.35
C PHE A 87 29.34 -12.86 -9.51
N HIS A 88 28.86 -11.65 -9.80
CA HIS A 88 29.22 -10.45 -9.03
C HIS A 88 28.00 -9.89 -8.30
N TRP A 89 28.13 -9.68 -6.99
CA TRP A 89 27.04 -9.23 -6.13
C TRP A 89 26.43 -7.89 -6.56
N GLU A 90 27.29 -6.92 -6.87
CA GLU A 90 26.93 -5.58 -7.36
C GLU A 90 26.70 -5.56 -8.89
N GLY A 91 26.78 -6.71 -9.57
CA GLY A 91 26.65 -6.83 -11.02
C GLY A 91 27.61 -5.91 -11.77
N LEU A 92 27.09 -5.23 -12.79
CA LEU A 92 27.86 -4.24 -13.57
C LEU A 92 28.25 -3.00 -12.77
N GLY A 93 27.65 -2.78 -11.59
CA GLY A 93 28.08 -1.75 -10.64
C GLY A 93 29.52 -1.95 -10.15
N SER A 94 29.99 -3.20 -10.03
CA SER A 94 31.39 -3.49 -9.70
C SER A 94 32.37 -2.97 -10.75
N LYS A 95 31.98 -3.02 -12.03
CA LYS A 95 32.81 -2.55 -13.15
C LYS A 95 32.68 -1.03 -13.38
N TYR A 96 31.49 -0.47 -13.14
CA TYR A 96 31.15 0.93 -13.36
C TYR A 96 30.71 1.62 -12.06
N ALA A 97 31.51 1.51 -11.00
CA ALA A 97 31.15 1.95 -9.65
C ALA A 97 30.83 3.45 -9.54
N SER A 98 31.32 4.28 -10.47
CA SER A 98 31.06 5.72 -10.48
C SER A 98 29.66 6.11 -10.98
N ASN A 99 28.88 5.18 -11.55
CA ASN A 99 27.55 5.48 -12.06
C ASN A 99 26.46 4.68 -11.32
N PRO A 100 25.61 5.33 -10.51
CA PRO A 100 24.56 4.69 -9.71
C PRO A 100 23.41 4.12 -10.54
N GLU A 101 23.40 4.34 -11.86
CA GLU A 101 22.43 3.74 -12.76
C GLU A 101 22.63 2.22 -12.90
N TYR A 102 23.86 1.72 -12.76
CA TYR A 102 24.17 0.30 -12.84
C TYR A 102 23.87 -0.39 -11.51
N LEU A 103 22.97 -1.38 -11.55
CA LEU A 103 22.55 -2.11 -10.37
C LEU A 103 22.89 -3.59 -10.50
N GLY A 104 23.29 -4.21 -9.38
CA GLY A 104 23.47 -5.65 -9.28
C GLY A 104 22.14 -6.37 -9.08
N LEU A 105 21.94 -7.51 -9.75
CA LEU A 105 20.74 -8.35 -9.55
C LEU A 105 20.62 -8.79 -8.09
N TRP A 106 21.68 -9.38 -7.54
CA TRP A 106 21.69 -9.92 -6.18
C TRP A 106 21.59 -8.82 -5.12
N GLN A 107 22.33 -7.73 -5.31
CA GLN A 107 22.21 -6.53 -4.48
C GLN A 107 20.77 -6.00 -4.47
N THR A 108 20.12 -5.90 -5.64
CA THR A 108 18.74 -5.43 -5.75
C THR A 108 17.77 -6.37 -5.04
N LEU A 109 17.90 -7.68 -5.25
CA LEU A 109 17.03 -8.71 -4.68
C LEU A 109 17.11 -8.75 -3.15
N PHE A 110 18.33 -8.69 -2.59
CA PHE A 110 18.57 -8.79 -1.14
C PHE A 110 18.75 -7.44 -0.44
N SER A 111 18.54 -6.32 -1.15
CA SER A 111 18.57 -5.00 -0.53
C SER A 111 17.48 -4.84 0.55
N PRO A 112 17.69 -4.03 1.59
CA PRO A 112 16.65 -3.73 2.56
C PRO A 112 15.45 -2.93 1.99
N GLY A 113 15.64 -2.25 0.86
CA GLY A 113 14.62 -1.43 0.19
C GLY A 113 14.12 -2.02 -1.13
N GLY A 114 13.27 -1.31 -1.86
CA GLY A 114 12.80 -1.73 -3.18
C GLY A 114 11.81 -2.90 -3.11
N LEU A 115 10.55 -2.55 -2.88
CA LEU A 115 9.43 -3.50 -2.85
C LEU A 115 8.32 -2.96 -3.74
N VAL A 116 7.91 -3.75 -4.73
CA VAL A 116 6.83 -3.37 -5.63
C VAL A 116 5.52 -4.01 -5.20
N PHE A 117 4.54 -3.17 -4.88
CA PHE A 117 3.23 -3.62 -4.40
C PHE A 117 2.56 -4.63 -5.34
N TYR A 118 2.55 -4.35 -6.65
CA TYR A 118 1.88 -5.21 -7.65
C TYR A 118 2.46 -6.62 -7.69
N GLY A 119 3.79 -6.75 -7.62
CA GLY A 119 4.47 -8.05 -7.59
C GLY A 119 4.12 -8.84 -6.32
N GLY A 120 4.08 -8.16 -5.17
CA GLY A 120 3.71 -8.77 -3.90
C GLY A 120 2.25 -9.23 -3.89
N PHE A 121 1.33 -8.36 -4.29
CA PHE A 121 -0.09 -8.69 -4.36
C PHE A 121 -0.37 -9.88 -5.29
N ALA A 122 0.22 -9.89 -6.49
CA ALA A 122 0.00 -10.94 -7.47
C ALA A 122 0.48 -12.31 -6.94
N MET A 123 1.69 -12.39 -6.40
CA MET A 123 2.23 -13.67 -5.94
C MET A 123 1.62 -14.12 -4.61
N GLY A 124 1.35 -13.19 -3.68
CA GLY A 124 0.62 -13.50 -2.45
C GLY A 124 -0.76 -14.09 -2.73
N PHE A 125 -1.53 -13.47 -3.64
CA PHE A 125 -2.82 -14.00 -4.06
C PHE A 125 -2.70 -15.35 -4.80
N ALA A 126 -1.73 -15.49 -5.70
CA ALA A 126 -1.50 -16.73 -6.44
C ALA A 126 -1.21 -17.92 -5.50
N LEU A 127 -0.32 -17.74 -4.52
CA LEU A 127 -0.01 -18.81 -3.56
C LEU A 127 -1.24 -19.19 -2.71
N LEU A 128 -2.00 -18.20 -2.24
CA LEU A 128 -3.26 -18.45 -1.52
C LEU A 128 -4.27 -19.21 -2.40
N TYR A 129 -4.45 -18.77 -3.65
CA TYR A 129 -5.35 -19.38 -4.61
C TYR A 129 -4.98 -20.84 -4.87
N PHE A 130 -3.73 -21.11 -5.24
CA PHE A 130 -3.28 -22.47 -5.55
C PHE A 130 -3.32 -23.38 -4.33
N TYR A 131 -2.98 -22.87 -3.14
CA TYR A 131 -3.03 -23.64 -1.90
C TYR A 131 -4.47 -24.06 -1.54
N LEU A 132 -5.42 -23.14 -1.55
CA LEU A 132 -6.82 -23.46 -1.24
C LEU A 132 -7.42 -24.40 -2.30
N ARG A 133 -7.05 -24.25 -3.57
CA ARG A 133 -7.47 -25.16 -4.64
C ARG A 133 -6.88 -26.56 -4.49
N TYR A 134 -5.60 -26.65 -4.12
CA TYR A 134 -4.96 -27.93 -3.80
C TYR A 134 -5.67 -28.64 -2.63
N LYS A 135 -6.10 -27.89 -1.62
CA LYS A 135 -6.88 -28.39 -0.47
C LYS A 135 -8.37 -28.58 -0.75
N LYS A 136 -8.83 -28.34 -2.00
CA LYS A 136 -10.22 -28.44 -2.44
C LYS A 136 -11.21 -27.60 -1.60
N GLN A 137 -10.74 -26.47 -1.07
CA GLN A 137 -11.53 -25.55 -0.27
C GLN A 137 -12.11 -24.42 -1.14
N SER A 138 -13.21 -23.83 -0.67
CA SER A 138 -13.81 -22.67 -1.33
C SER A 138 -12.99 -21.40 -1.09
N ILE A 139 -12.44 -20.84 -2.17
CA ILE A 139 -11.64 -19.59 -2.10
C ILE A 139 -12.49 -18.43 -1.56
N TRP A 140 -13.78 -18.39 -1.88
CA TRP A 140 -14.65 -17.26 -1.53
C TRP A 140 -15.07 -17.27 -0.07
N GLU A 141 -15.29 -18.46 0.52
CA GLU A 141 -15.61 -18.59 1.94
C GLU A 141 -14.42 -18.22 2.81
N TYR A 142 -13.23 -18.70 2.45
CA TYR A 142 -11.98 -18.29 3.07
C TYR A 142 -11.70 -16.81 2.84
N GLY A 143 -11.90 -16.31 1.61
CA GLY A 143 -11.77 -14.90 1.26
C GLY A 143 -12.61 -13.99 2.15
N ASP A 144 -13.89 -14.29 2.32
CA ASP A 144 -14.76 -13.53 3.22
C ASP A 144 -14.31 -13.58 4.70
N ALA A 145 -13.57 -14.62 5.12
CA ALA A 145 -12.97 -14.68 6.45
C ALA A 145 -11.70 -13.84 6.58
N PHE A 146 -10.91 -13.72 5.50
CA PHE A 146 -9.69 -12.91 5.45
C PHE A 146 -9.96 -11.41 5.35
N ILE A 147 -11.03 -11.01 4.67
CA ILE A 147 -11.31 -9.61 4.31
C ILE A 147 -11.41 -8.65 5.51
N PRO A 148 -12.06 -9.00 6.64
CA PRO A 148 -12.03 -8.14 7.83
C PRO A 148 -10.60 -7.87 8.32
N SER A 149 -9.76 -8.89 8.35
CA SER A 149 -8.34 -8.76 8.70
C SER A 149 -7.57 -7.90 7.70
N MET A 150 -7.88 -8.00 6.41
CA MET A 150 -7.30 -7.13 5.37
C MET A 150 -7.72 -5.67 5.56
N ALA A 151 -8.99 -5.40 5.93
CA ALA A 151 -9.48 -4.05 6.18
C ALA A 151 -8.76 -3.36 7.35
N ILE A 152 -8.62 -4.04 8.50
CA ILE A 152 -7.85 -3.46 9.61
C ILE A 152 -6.35 -3.36 9.27
N GLY A 153 -5.79 -4.36 8.60
CA GLY A 153 -4.38 -4.36 8.17
C GLY A 153 -4.06 -3.22 7.21
N TYR A 154 -4.95 -2.90 6.28
CA TYR A 154 -4.82 -1.74 5.38
C TYR A 154 -4.79 -0.43 6.15
N GLY A 155 -5.69 -0.26 7.13
CA GLY A 155 -5.72 0.94 7.97
C GLY A 155 -4.44 1.11 8.80
N ILE A 156 -3.92 0.02 9.38
CA ILE A 156 -2.63 0.04 10.09
C ILE A 156 -1.48 0.36 9.12
N GLY A 157 -1.48 -0.22 7.92
CA GLY A 157 -0.48 0.06 6.89
C GLY A 157 -0.45 1.52 6.47
N ARG A 158 -1.61 2.19 6.40
CA ARG A 158 -1.71 3.62 6.09
C ARG A 158 -1.11 4.53 7.17
N LEU A 159 -1.12 4.11 8.44
CA LEU A 159 -0.35 4.81 9.49
C LEU A 159 1.17 4.75 9.21
N GLY A 160 1.63 3.68 8.55
CA GLY A 160 3.00 3.56 8.09
C GLY A 160 3.42 4.67 7.13
N CYS A 161 2.54 5.11 6.24
CA CYS A 161 2.78 6.26 5.34
C CYS A 161 2.97 7.57 6.12
N ILE A 162 2.19 7.76 7.20
CA ILE A 162 2.30 8.94 8.07
C ILE A 162 3.66 8.97 8.78
N VAL A 163 4.06 7.85 9.37
CA VAL A 163 5.31 7.76 10.15
C VAL A 163 6.56 7.77 9.26
N SER A 164 6.47 7.19 8.06
CA SER A 164 7.57 7.24 7.07
C SER A 164 7.69 8.57 6.36
N GLY A 165 6.59 9.33 6.26
CA GLY A 165 6.54 10.58 5.51
C GLY A 165 6.89 10.38 4.03
N ASP A 166 6.33 9.32 3.44
CA ASP A 166 6.58 8.86 2.07
C ASP A 166 5.89 9.73 0.99
N GLY A 167 5.21 10.80 1.40
CA GLY A 167 4.61 11.78 0.49
C GLY A 167 3.23 11.39 -0.04
N CYS A 168 2.56 10.42 0.58
CA CYS A 168 1.16 10.11 0.27
C CYS A 168 0.20 11.20 0.78
N PHE A 169 0.47 12.48 0.55
CA PHE A 169 -0.26 13.60 1.15
C PHE A 169 -1.04 14.39 0.11
N GLY A 170 -1.98 15.20 0.60
CA GLY A 170 -2.78 16.04 -0.26
C GLY A 170 -2.22 17.43 -0.48
N TYR A 171 -2.93 18.21 -1.30
CA TYR A 171 -2.65 19.62 -1.49
C TYR A 171 -3.00 20.44 -0.23
N GLY A 172 -2.65 21.73 -0.25
CA GLY A 172 -2.86 22.65 0.87
C GLY A 172 -4.33 22.72 1.30
N ALA A 173 -4.56 22.48 2.60
CA ALA A 173 -5.88 22.56 3.20
C ALA A 173 -6.05 23.93 3.88
N SER A 174 -7.09 24.68 3.48
CA SER A 174 -7.46 25.94 4.13
C SER A 174 -8.17 25.75 5.47
N TRP A 175 -8.63 24.54 5.75
CA TRP A 175 -9.34 24.16 6.96
C TRP A 175 -8.37 23.41 7.88
N ASP A 176 -8.44 23.66 9.18
CA ASP A 176 -7.71 22.88 10.18
C ASP A 176 -8.69 21.94 10.89
N ILE A 177 -8.69 20.67 10.48
CA ILE A 177 -9.58 19.65 11.01
C ILE A 177 -8.73 18.58 11.67
N PRO A 178 -8.90 18.34 12.99
CA PRO A 178 -8.12 17.33 13.72
C PRO A 178 -8.10 15.99 12.97
N PHE A 179 -6.89 15.42 12.84
CA PHE A 179 -6.60 14.15 12.16
C PHE A 179 -6.74 14.14 10.63
N LEU A 180 -7.63 14.95 10.05
CA LEU A 180 -7.85 14.99 8.60
C LEU A 180 -6.89 15.96 7.89
N THR A 181 -6.31 16.90 8.63
CA THR A 181 -5.26 17.79 8.16
C THR A 181 -4.03 17.69 9.04
N MET A 182 -2.88 18.10 8.51
CA MET A 182 -1.59 18.02 9.21
C MET A 182 -0.56 18.97 8.60
N GLU A 183 0.48 19.26 9.36
CA GLU A 183 1.56 20.16 8.97
C GLU A 183 2.91 19.43 9.10
N PHE A 184 3.66 19.28 8.00
CA PHE A 184 4.95 18.58 7.98
C PHE A 184 6.10 19.56 7.79
N TYR A 185 7.12 19.47 8.64
CA TYR A 185 8.33 20.29 8.51
C TYR A 185 9.46 19.46 7.89
N SER A 186 10.20 20.09 6.98
CA SER A 186 11.38 19.49 6.35
C SER A 186 12.57 19.35 7.32
N GLN A 187 12.46 19.87 8.54
CA GLN A 187 13.51 19.83 9.56
C GLN A 187 13.25 18.71 10.58
N PRO A 188 14.29 17.98 11.03
CA PRO A 188 14.18 17.00 12.10
C PRO A 188 14.07 17.72 13.45
N SER A 189 12.89 18.26 13.78
CA SER A 189 12.61 18.66 15.15
C SER A 189 12.11 17.44 15.91
N VAL A 190 12.95 16.92 16.79
CA VAL A 190 12.61 15.88 17.76
C VAL A 190 11.51 16.45 18.67
N VAL A 191 10.26 16.04 18.47
CA VAL A 191 9.15 16.41 19.36
C VAL A 191 8.90 15.25 20.32
N PRO A 192 8.89 15.47 21.64
CA PRO A 192 8.61 14.42 22.61
C PRO A 192 7.23 13.76 22.36
N ILE A 193 7.16 12.45 22.61
CA ILE A 193 6.00 11.54 22.44
C ILE A 193 4.71 12.04 23.14
N THR A 194 4.80 13.03 24.02
CA THR A 194 3.67 13.62 24.77
C THR A 194 2.65 14.36 23.90
N SER A 195 2.88 14.52 22.58
CA SER A 195 1.93 15.16 21.67
C SER A 195 1.64 14.30 20.45
N TRP A 196 0.84 13.25 20.59
CA TRP A 196 0.14 12.67 19.43
C TRP A 196 -0.69 13.73 18.67
N PHE A 197 -1.09 14.80 19.37
CA PHE A 197 -1.75 16.00 18.83
C PHE A 197 -0.81 17.03 18.18
N GLY A 198 0.52 16.85 18.28
CA GLY A 198 1.55 17.74 17.73
C GLY A 198 2.66 16.97 16.99
N TYR A 199 2.43 15.70 16.68
CA TYR A 199 3.39 14.83 16.00
C TYR A 199 3.62 15.37 14.59
N LYS A 200 4.84 15.87 14.35
CA LYS A 200 5.34 16.37 13.07
C LYS A 200 6.36 15.34 12.55
N PRO A 201 5.95 14.35 11.75
CA PRO A 201 6.86 13.31 11.32
C PRO A 201 7.92 13.90 10.41
N GLY A 202 9.19 13.54 10.62
CA GLY A 202 10.26 13.89 9.68
C GLY A 202 10.11 13.05 8.42
N GLY A 203 9.44 13.57 7.39
CA GLY A 203 9.25 12.91 6.11
C GLY A 203 10.37 13.18 5.09
N VAL A 204 10.36 12.44 3.98
CA VAL A 204 11.20 12.73 2.80
C VAL A 204 10.66 13.97 2.07
N MET A 205 9.35 14.23 2.18
CA MET A 205 8.68 15.43 1.68
C MET A 205 8.18 16.30 2.85
N GLY A 206 8.83 17.43 3.11
CA GLY A 206 8.34 18.44 4.07
C GLY A 206 7.43 19.46 3.39
N THR A 207 6.41 19.97 4.10
CA THR A 207 5.43 20.94 3.57
C THR A 207 5.78 22.40 3.88
N HIS A 208 6.97 22.69 4.42
CA HIS A 208 7.39 24.04 4.86
C HIS A 208 6.36 24.75 5.77
N GLY A 209 5.66 24.00 6.63
CA GLY A 209 4.64 24.58 7.52
C GLY A 209 3.30 24.85 6.83
N VAL A 210 3.08 24.30 5.63
CA VAL A 210 1.75 24.32 5.01
C VAL A 210 0.90 23.20 5.60
N ASN A 211 -0.31 23.56 6.04
CA ASN A 211 -1.33 22.60 6.41
C ASN A 211 -1.85 21.89 5.15
N VAL A 212 -1.80 20.56 5.14
CA VAL A 212 -2.18 19.72 4.00
C VAL A 212 -3.20 18.65 4.41
N TRP A 213 -3.94 18.12 3.44
CA TRP A 213 -4.82 16.99 3.70
C TRP A 213 -4.03 15.73 4.09
N ASN A 214 -4.38 15.15 5.23
CA ASN A 214 -3.85 13.90 5.74
C ASN A 214 -4.55 12.71 5.07
N THR A 215 -4.30 12.54 3.77
CA THR A 215 -4.95 11.48 2.99
C THR A 215 -4.69 10.05 3.52
N PRO A 216 -3.51 9.71 4.08
CA PRO A 216 -3.30 8.39 4.66
C PRO A 216 -4.17 8.17 5.90
N MET A 217 -4.37 9.19 6.74
CA MET A 217 -5.29 9.08 7.88
C MET A 217 -6.74 8.95 7.44
N ILE A 218 -7.16 9.70 6.41
CA ILE A 218 -8.49 9.54 5.81
C ILE A 218 -8.69 8.10 5.34
N GLU A 219 -7.73 7.53 4.60
CA GLU A 219 -7.79 6.14 4.15
C GLU A 219 -7.80 5.14 5.32
N ALA A 220 -7.03 5.40 6.38
CA ALA A 220 -7.01 4.58 7.58
C ALA A 220 -8.37 4.56 8.28
N ILE A 221 -8.98 5.73 8.49
CA ILE A 221 -10.30 5.90 9.10
C ILE A 221 -11.37 5.19 8.27
N LEU A 222 -11.39 5.39 6.95
CA LEU A 222 -12.34 4.72 6.06
C LEU A 222 -12.19 3.19 6.14
N SER A 223 -10.96 2.68 6.27
CA SER A 223 -10.70 1.26 6.42
C SER A 223 -11.15 0.71 7.78
N TRP A 224 -10.97 1.47 8.86
CA TRP A 224 -11.46 1.10 10.19
C TRP A 224 -12.98 1.14 10.29
N ILE A 225 -13.63 2.09 9.62
CA ILE A 225 -15.10 2.13 9.50
C ILE A 225 -15.59 0.88 8.77
N LEU A 226 -14.97 0.50 7.64
CA LEU A 226 -15.29 -0.73 6.93
C LEU A 226 -15.12 -1.95 7.83
N PHE A 227 -13.97 -2.05 8.51
CA PHE A 227 -13.68 -3.14 9.44
C PHE A 227 -14.73 -3.24 10.56
N ALA A 228 -15.03 -2.12 11.23
CA ALA A 228 -16.02 -2.07 12.30
C ALA A 228 -17.40 -2.50 11.79
N TRP A 229 -17.84 -1.98 10.64
CA TRP A 229 -19.11 -2.37 10.05
C TRP A 229 -19.14 -3.86 9.67
N MET A 230 -18.04 -4.41 9.14
CA MET A 230 -17.93 -5.83 8.83
C MET A 230 -18.02 -6.70 10.09
N MET A 231 -17.31 -6.31 11.14
CA MET A 231 -17.22 -7.05 12.39
C MET A 231 -18.48 -6.95 13.26
N LEU A 232 -19.18 -5.82 13.24
CA LEU A 232 -20.34 -5.57 14.09
C LEU A 232 -21.66 -5.96 13.43
N LYS A 233 -21.75 -5.91 12.10
CA LYS A 233 -23.02 -6.13 11.39
C LYS A 233 -22.90 -7.17 10.29
N LEU A 234 -21.96 -7.01 9.37
CA LEU A 234 -21.98 -7.77 8.12
C LEU A 234 -21.77 -9.27 8.33
N ARG A 235 -20.87 -9.66 9.25
CA ARG A 235 -20.58 -11.06 9.54
C ARG A 235 -21.77 -11.88 10.02
N PHE A 236 -22.79 -11.22 10.59
CA PHE A 236 -23.99 -11.88 11.13
C PHE A 236 -25.11 -12.04 10.11
N GLN A 237 -24.98 -11.47 8.90
CA GLN A 237 -26.06 -11.48 7.92
C GLN A 237 -26.18 -12.79 7.13
N GLY A 238 -25.14 -13.63 7.10
CA GLY A 238 -25.14 -14.91 6.39
C GLY A 238 -25.35 -14.77 4.89
N PHE A 239 -24.72 -13.77 4.25
CA PHE A 239 -24.76 -13.63 2.79
C PHE A 239 -23.93 -14.69 2.10
N LYS A 240 -24.20 -14.90 0.80
CA LYS A 240 -23.47 -15.88 -0.02
C LYS A 240 -21.94 -15.65 -0.01
N PRO A 241 -21.14 -16.72 -0.14
CA PRO A 241 -19.70 -16.61 -0.20
C PRO A 241 -19.20 -15.65 -1.28
N GLY A 242 -18.25 -14.79 -0.90
CA GLY A 242 -17.68 -13.75 -1.75
C GLY A 242 -18.35 -12.39 -1.59
N PHE A 243 -19.44 -12.27 -0.81
CA PHE A 243 -20.09 -10.98 -0.60
C PHE A 243 -19.18 -9.97 0.11
N MET A 244 -18.45 -10.39 1.14
CA MET A 244 -17.56 -9.48 1.87
C MET A 244 -16.37 -9.06 1.00
N VAL A 245 -15.82 -9.98 0.22
CA VAL A 245 -14.79 -9.66 -0.78
C VAL A 245 -15.31 -8.60 -1.75
N ALA A 246 -16.49 -8.80 -2.33
CA ALA A 246 -17.04 -7.86 -3.29
C ALA A 246 -17.32 -6.48 -2.65
N VAL A 247 -17.88 -6.44 -1.45
CA VAL A 247 -18.07 -5.21 -0.67
C VAL A 247 -16.74 -4.49 -0.40
N PHE A 248 -15.69 -5.24 -0.06
CA PHE A 248 -14.36 -4.68 0.15
C PHE A 248 -13.80 -4.04 -1.13
N LEU A 249 -13.99 -4.68 -2.30
CA LEU A 249 -13.61 -4.12 -3.59
C LEU A 249 -14.37 -2.82 -3.89
N VAL A 250 -15.69 -2.80 -3.69
CA VAL A 250 -16.52 -1.60 -3.87
C VAL A 250 -16.06 -0.47 -2.95
N TRP A 251 -15.93 -0.76 -1.65
CA TRP A 251 -15.54 0.24 -0.66
C TRP A 251 -14.16 0.81 -0.93
N ASN A 252 -13.14 -0.04 -1.12
CA ASN A 252 -11.78 0.42 -1.35
C ASN A 252 -11.64 1.11 -2.70
N GLY A 253 -12.34 0.63 -3.74
CA GLY A 253 -12.34 1.28 -5.04
C GLY A 253 -12.92 2.71 -4.98
N ILE A 254 -14.07 2.88 -4.32
CA ILE A 254 -14.69 4.19 -4.11
C ILE A 254 -13.82 5.08 -3.21
N ALA A 255 -13.35 4.55 -2.07
CA ALA A 255 -12.49 5.30 -1.15
C ALA A 255 -11.23 5.79 -1.86
N ARG A 256 -10.58 4.93 -2.65
CA ARG A 256 -9.39 5.28 -3.43
C ARG A 256 -9.69 6.33 -4.49
N PHE A 257 -10.82 6.21 -5.19
CA PHE A 257 -11.26 7.20 -6.18
C PHE A 257 -11.50 8.58 -5.55
N LEU A 258 -12.17 8.62 -4.40
CA LEU A 258 -12.52 9.87 -3.71
C LEU A 258 -11.31 10.55 -3.05
N VAL A 259 -10.47 9.79 -2.36
CA VAL A 259 -9.29 10.34 -1.67
C VAL A 259 -8.30 10.94 -2.66
N GLU A 260 -8.20 10.38 -3.85
CA GLU A 260 -7.25 10.84 -4.85
C GLU A 260 -7.55 12.27 -5.36
N PHE A 261 -8.79 12.76 -5.24
CA PHE A 261 -9.08 14.18 -5.53
C PHE A 261 -8.35 15.14 -4.58
N LEU A 262 -8.03 14.67 -3.36
CA LEU A 262 -7.25 15.42 -2.39
C LEU A 262 -5.75 15.24 -2.58
N ARG A 263 -5.32 14.16 -3.24
CA ARG A 263 -3.90 13.79 -3.36
C ARG A 263 -3.19 14.60 -4.44
N ILE A 264 -1.91 14.83 -4.18
CA ILE A 264 -0.97 15.31 -5.17
C ILE A 264 -0.40 14.07 -5.88
N ASN A 265 -0.78 13.85 -7.14
CA ASN A 265 -0.26 12.80 -8.02
C ASN A 265 -0.44 13.22 -9.47
N ASP A 266 0.39 12.68 -10.34
CA ASP A 266 0.28 12.98 -11.77
C ASP A 266 -0.95 12.33 -12.40
N ALA A 267 -1.61 13.09 -13.28
CA ALA A 267 -2.77 12.63 -14.00
C ALA A 267 -2.34 11.67 -15.13
N LEU A 268 -2.98 10.52 -15.19
CA LEU A 268 -2.87 9.60 -16.33
C LEU A 268 -3.69 10.14 -17.52
N ILE A 269 -4.85 10.74 -17.22
CA ILE A 269 -5.75 11.35 -18.19
C ILE A 269 -5.95 12.81 -17.79
N PRO A 270 -5.18 13.76 -18.35
CA PRO A 270 -5.33 15.18 -18.06
C PRO A 270 -6.67 15.70 -18.60
N VAL A 271 -7.34 16.52 -17.80
CA VAL A 271 -8.64 17.16 -18.14
C VAL A 271 -8.51 18.68 -18.10
N LEU A 272 -7.67 19.18 -17.18
CA LEU A 272 -7.33 20.59 -17.03
C LEU A 272 -5.83 20.78 -17.34
N ASP A 273 -5.45 22.03 -17.53
CA ASP A 273 -4.05 22.40 -17.69
C ASP A 273 -3.25 22.04 -16.44
N HIS A 274 -2.01 21.61 -16.67
CA HIS A 274 -1.13 21.24 -15.58
C HIS A 274 -0.85 22.46 -14.68
N PRO A 275 -0.83 22.30 -13.34
CA PRO A 275 -0.46 23.39 -12.44
C PRO A 275 0.91 23.97 -12.78
N THR A 276 0.99 25.30 -12.89
CA THR A 276 2.22 26.06 -13.13
C THR A 276 2.47 27.07 -12.02
N TYR A 277 3.75 27.37 -11.78
CA TYR A 277 4.18 28.52 -11.00
C TYR A 277 3.83 29.83 -11.72
N ALA A 278 3.88 30.96 -10.99
CA ALA A 278 3.61 32.29 -11.55
C ALA A 278 4.57 32.70 -12.69
N ASP A 279 5.75 32.06 -12.77
CA ASP A 279 6.74 32.24 -13.85
C ASP A 279 6.49 31.31 -15.06
N GLY A 280 5.41 30.53 -15.06
CA GLY A 280 5.02 29.61 -16.12
C GLY A 280 5.68 28.23 -16.07
N ARG A 281 6.53 27.94 -15.07
CA ARG A 281 7.15 26.62 -14.93
C ARG A 281 6.14 25.59 -14.41
N LEU A 282 6.22 24.35 -14.90
CA LEU A 282 5.38 23.26 -14.44
C LEU A 282 5.73 22.87 -12.99
N ILE A 283 4.70 22.56 -12.19
CA ILE A 283 4.88 22.08 -10.82
C ILE A 283 5.09 20.56 -10.85
N GLU A 284 6.33 20.09 -10.95
CA GLU A 284 6.59 18.66 -11.11
C GLU A 284 6.50 17.87 -9.77
N HIS A 285 5.72 16.78 -9.77
CA HIS A 285 5.54 15.92 -8.59
C HIS A 285 6.80 15.12 -8.21
N HIS A 286 7.65 14.79 -9.19
CA HIS A 286 8.78 13.87 -9.04
C HIS A 286 10.11 14.51 -8.64
N ILE A 287 10.18 15.83 -8.44
CA ILE A 287 11.42 16.50 -8.01
C ILE A 287 11.60 16.31 -6.49
N HIS A 288 12.05 15.13 -6.08
CA HIS A 288 12.31 14.80 -4.68
C HIS A 288 13.59 15.44 -4.11
N HIS A 289 14.42 16.07 -4.95
CA HIS A 289 15.74 16.60 -4.55
C HIS A 289 15.74 18.08 -4.14
N THR A 290 14.67 18.81 -4.40
CA THR A 290 14.46 20.17 -3.88
C THR A 290 13.32 20.11 -2.87
N GLN A 291 13.56 20.63 -1.66
CA GLN A 291 12.49 20.80 -0.68
C GLN A 291 11.32 21.51 -1.38
N GLN A 292 10.17 20.83 -1.46
CA GLN A 292 9.01 21.35 -2.17
C GLN A 292 8.51 22.58 -1.42
N THR A 293 8.71 23.76 -2.01
CA THR A 293 8.29 25.04 -1.40
C THR A 293 6.82 25.01 -0.97
N ALA A 294 6.42 25.85 0.00
CA ALA A 294 5.01 26.02 0.38
C ALA A 294 4.07 26.24 -0.83
N ALA A 295 4.58 26.92 -1.87
CA ALA A 295 3.87 27.17 -3.11
C ALA A 295 3.49 25.88 -3.88
N TYR A 296 4.27 24.82 -3.77
CA TYR A 296 3.96 23.52 -4.39
C TYR A 296 2.63 22.97 -3.86
N PHE A 297 2.45 22.96 -2.54
CA PHE A 297 1.23 22.44 -1.91
C PHE A 297 0.04 23.38 -2.07
N GLN A 298 0.27 24.70 -2.02
CA GLN A 298 -0.80 25.70 -2.07
C GLN A 298 -1.39 25.91 -3.47
N ASN A 299 -0.59 25.73 -4.53
CA ASN A 299 -1.03 25.96 -5.91
C ASN A 299 -1.44 24.66 -6.63
N TRP A 300 -1.26 23.51 -5.98
CA TRP A 300 -1.69 22.24 -6.57
C TRP A 300 -3.22 22.14 -6.57
N HIS A 301 -3.75 21.66 -7.69
CA HIS A 301 -5.15 21.31 -7.83
C HIS A 301 -5.27 20.00 -8.62
N TRP A 302 -6.39 19.31 -8.47
CA TRP A 302 -6.68 18.15 -9.30
C TRP A 302 -6.88 18.60 -10.74
N TYR A 303 -6.05 18.10 -11.66
CA TYR A 303 -6.06 18.49 -13.08
C TYR A 303 -6.39 17.33 -14.04
N GLY A 304 -6.69 16.14 -13.51
CA GLY A 304 -7.08 14.99 -14.32
C GLY A 304 -7.09 13.68 -13.55
N PHE A 305 -7.56 12.61 -14.19
CA PHE A 305 -7.68 11.32 -13.54
C PHE A 305 -6.33 10.63 -13.41
N THR A 306 -5.95 10.29 -12.18
CA THR A 306 -4.72 9.53 -11.93
C THR A 306 -4.94 8.05 -12.22
N GLN A 307 -3.84 7.29 -12.33
CA GLN A 307 -3.89 5.83 -12.42
C GLN A 307 -4.73 5.22 -11.29
N SER A 308 -4.57 5.71 -10.06
CA SER A 308 -5.31 5.19 -8.89
C SER A 308 -6.82 5.46 -8.98
N GLN A 309 -7.24 6.59 -9.54
CA GLN A 309 -8.66 6.88 -9.76
C GLN A 309 -9.28 5.92 -10.77
N VAL A 310 -8.62 5.73 -11.91
CA VAL A 310 -9.12 4.83 -12.96
C VAL A 310 -9.24 3.40 -12.43
N PHE A 311 -8.18 2.87 -11.80
CA PHE A 311 -8.23 1.53 -11.22
C PHE A 311 -9.23 1.43 -10.05
N GLY A 312 -9.33 2.44 -9.21
CA GLY A 312 -10.31 2.48 -8.12
C GLY A 312 -11.75 2.37 -8.63
N LEU A 313 -12.08 3.13 -9.67
CA LEU A 313 -13.40 3.08 -10.32
C LEU A 313 -13.66 1.71 -10.95
N LEU A 314 -12.70 1.15 -11.68
CA LEU A 314 -12.84 -0.17 -12.31
C LEU A 314 -13.07 -1.28 -11.28
N ILE A 315 -12.31 -1.27 -10.18
CA ILE A 315 -12.46 -2.23 -9.09
C ILE A 315 -13.82 -2.09 -8.41
N ALA A 316 -14.28 -0.86 -8.19
CA ALA A 316 -15.59 -0.61 -7.59
C ALA A 316 -16.73 -1.12 -8.49
N LEU A 317 -16.66 -0.84 -9.79
CA LEU A 317 -17.64 -1.33 -10.76
C LEU A 317 -17.61 -2.86 -10.85
N ALA A 318 -16.43 -3.48 -10.89
CA ALA A 318 -16.30 -4.94 -10.90
C ALA A 318 -16.94 -5.59 -9.67
N GLY A 319 -16.72 -5.01 -8.47
CA GLY A 319 -17.36 -5.46 -7.24
C GLY A 319 -18.88 -5.33 -7.28
N LEU A 320 -19.41 -4.19 -7.75
CA LEU A 320 -20.85 -3.97 -7.88
C LEU A 320 -21.48 -4.96 -8.87
N ILE A 321 -20.90 -5.08 -10.06
CA ILE A 321 -21.35 -6.02 -11.10
C ILE A 321 -21.38 -7.44 -10.52
N TRP A 322 -20.35 -7.84 -9.79
CA TRP A 322 -20.28 -9.17 -9.18
C TRP A 322 -21.38 -9.41 -8.14
N ILE A 323 -21.65 -8.43 -7.26
CA ILE A 323 -22.74 -8.49 -6.27
C ILE A 323 -24.08 -8.73 -6.95
N PHE A 324 -24.39 -7.98 -8.00
CA PHE A 324 -25.68 -8.09 -8.69
C PHE A 324 -25.80 -9.34 -9.57
N GLN A 325 -24.78 -9.65 -10.37
CA GLN A 325 -24.80 -10.81 -11.27
C GLN A 325 -24.90 -12.13 -10.52
N LYS A 326 -24.20 -12.28 -9.40
CA LYS A 326 -24.22 -13.51 -8.58
C LYS A 326 -25.26 -13.46 -7.46
N LYS A 327 -26.02 -12.36 -7.34
CA LYS A 327 -27.00 -12.11 -6.28
C LYS A 327 -26.39 -12.41 -4.90
N LEU A 328 -25.19 -11.91 -4.66
CA LEU A 328 -24.42 -12.20 -3.44
C LEU A 328 -25.10 -11.64 -2.17
N TYR A 329 -25.96 -10.64 -2.33
CA TYR A 329 -26.78 -10.05 -1.27
C TYR A 329 -27.92 -10.97 -0.77
N VAL A 330 -28.12 -12.13 -1.39
CA VAL A 330 -29.09 -13.14 -0.91
C VAL A 330 -28.47 -13.90 0.25
N ARG A 331 -29.25 -14.15 1.30
CA ARG A 331 -28.82 -14.96 2.43
C ARG A 331 -28.64 -16.42 2.00
N ASP A 332 -27.60 -17.05 2.51
CA ASP A 332 -27.30 -18.45 2.24
C ASP A 332 -27.97 -19.32 3.29
N ASP A 333 -29.14 -19.84 2.95
CA ASP A 333 -29.97 -20.63 3.88
C ASP A 333 -29.34 -21.99 4.23
N THR A 334 -28.29 -22.41 3.50
CA THR A 334 -27.54 -23.65 3.74
C THR A 334 -26.57 -23.56 4.92
N GLN A 335 -26.27 -22.38 5.47
CA GLN A 335 -25.39 -22.23 6.64
C GLN A 335 -26.11 -22.39 8.00
N LYS A 336 -27.39 -22.78 8.00
CA LYS A 336 -28.22 -22.95 9.21
C LYS A 336 -28.43 -24.40 9.68
N SER A 337 -27.82 -25.40 9.04
CA SER A 337 -27.95 -26.81 9.45
C SER A 337 -26.83 -27.28 10.36
#